data_AF-E6Z1S1-F1
#
_entry.id   AF-E6Z1S1-F1
#
_cell.length_a   1.000
_cell.length_b   1.000
_cell.length_c   1.000
_cell.angle_alpha   90.00
_cell.angle_beta   90.00
_cell.angle_gamma   90.00
#
_symmetry.space_group_name_H-M   'P 1'
#
loop_
_entity.id
_entity.type
_entity.pdbx_description
1 polymer ?
#
loop_
_entity_poly.entity_id
_entity_poly.type
_entity_poly.pdbx_seq_one_letter_code
_entity_poly.pdbx_strand_id
1 'polypeptide(L)'
;MQKKVPDGLTRLQTSIDNFGVALVHILAKCFCCVQAIGELKACYDLSAVYVTCEQSKVAGLRQLFMDNCFEPDFAEKFLNFTIRSDLP
;
A
#
# COMPACT_ATOMS: atom_id res chain seq x y z
N MET A 1 -26.88 -26.66 19.26
CA MET A 1 -25.56 -26.63 19.93
C MET A 1 -24.77 -25.46 19.36
N GLN A 2 -24.47 -24.43 20.16
CA GLN A 2 -23.48 -23.42 19.76
C GLN A 2 -22.09 -24.07 19.76
N LYS A 3 -21.40 -24.07 18.62
CA LYS A 3 -19.99 -24.44 18.57
C LYS A 3 -19.19 -23.35 19.28
N LYS A 4 -18.48 -23.71 20.36
CA LYS A 4 -17.54 -22.82 21.05
C LYS A 4 -16.43 -22.45 20.05
N VAL A 5 -16.29 -21.16 19.77
CA VAL A 5 -15.24 -20.66 18.88
C VAL A 5 -13.88 -20.93 19.54
N PRO A 6 -12.89 -21.50 18.82
CA PRO A 6 -11.57 -21.73 19.38
C PRO A 6 -10.89 -20.41 19.74
N ASP A 7 -10.27 -20.32 20.92
CA ASP A 7 -9.58 -19.11 21.39
C ASP A 7 -8.47 -18.64 20.42
N GLY A 8 -7.88 -19.56 19.66
CA GLY A 8 -6.91 -19.24 18.60
C GLY A 8 -7.48 -18.40 17.46
N LEU A 9 -8.78 -18.55 17.13
CA LEU A 9 -9.41 -17.79 16.07
C LEU A 9 -9.53 -16.31 16.44
N THR A 10 -9.99 -16.02 17.66
CA THR A 10 -10.12 -14.65 18.16
C THR A 10 -8.79 -13.93 18.22
N ARG A 11 -7.71 -14.63 18.61
CA ARG A 11 -6.36 -14.07 18.63
C ARG A 11 -5.86 -13.70 17.23
N LEU A 12 -6.08 -14.57 16.24
CA LEU A 12 -5.69 -14.29 14.85
C LEU A 12 -6.50 -13.14 14.26
N GLN A 13 -7.80 -13.07 14.54
CA GLN A 13 -8.65 -11.94 14.11
C GLN A 13 -8.16 -10.62 14.69
N THR A 14 -7.82 -10.59 15.98
CA THR A 14 -7.25 -9.40 16.62
C THR A 14 -5.93 -8.98 15.97
N SER A 15 -5.06 -9.94 15.61
CA SER A 15 -3.82 -9.63 14.89
C SER A 15 -4.09 -9.01 13.51
N ILE A 16 -5.07 -9.54 12.77
CA ILE A 16 -5.46 -8.99 11.45
C ILE A 16 -5.94 -7.55 11.59
N ASP A 17 -6.78 -7.27 12.58
CA ASP A 17 -7.29 -5.91 12.83
C ASP A 17 -6.14 -4.94 13.16
N ASN A 18 -5.19 -5.37 13.99
CA ASN A 18 -4.00 -4.57 14.32
C ASN A 18 -3.14 -4.26 13.10
N PHE A 19 -2.94 -5.24 12.20
CA PHE A 19 -2.23 -5.00 10.94
C PHE A 19 -2.98 -4.02 10.03
N GLY A 20 -4.31 -4.10 9.98
CA GLY A 20 -5.14 -3.14 9.27
C GLY A 20 -4.94 -1.71 9.77
N VAL A 21 -4.96 -1.50 11.09
CA VAL A 21 -4.72 -0.19 11.71
C VAL A 21 -3.30 0.34 11.41
N ALA A 22 -2.29 -0.53 11.45
CA ALA A 22 -0.92 -0.14 11.11
C ALA A 22 -0.80 0.27 9.64
N LEU A 23 -1.40 -0.50 8.73
CA LEU A 23 -1.38 -0.22 7.29
C LEU A 23 -2.02 1.13 6.96
N VAL A 24 -3.17 1.44 7.57
CA VAL A 24 -3.84 2.73 7.37
C VAL A 24 -2.95 3.91 7.81
N HIS A 25 -2.28 3.81 8.96
CA HIS A 25 -1.36 4.86 9.41
C HIS A 25 -0.17 5.05 8.46
N ILE A 26 0.41 3.95 7.97
CA ILE A 26 1.54 4.00 7.03
C ILE A 26 1.10 4.66 5.72
N LEU A 27 -0.04 4.23 5.16
CA LEU A 27 -0.58 4.81 3.93
C LEU A 27 -0.87 6.31 4.12
N ALA A 28 -1.52 6.71 5.21
CA ALA A 28 -1.80 8.12 5.49
C ALA A 28 -0.53 8.98 5.49
N LYS A 29 0.57 8.49 6.06
CA LYS A 29 1.86 9.19 6.01
C LYS A 29 2.49 9.20 4.63
N CYS A 30 2.36 8.12 3.87
CA CYS A 30 2.80 8.08 2.48
C CYS A 30 2.09 9.16 1.65
N PHE A 31 0.77 9.28 1.78
CA PHE A 31 -0.03 10.31 1.12
C PHE A 31 0.43 11.72 1.47
N CYS A 32 0.69 12.02 2.75
CA CYS A 32 1.24 13.32 3.13
C CYS A 32 2.59 13.61 2.44
N CYS A 33 3.47 12.62 2.35
CA CYS A 33 4.75 12.78 1.66
C CYS A 33 4.58 13.05 0.17
N VAL A 34 3.65 12.35 -0.49
CA VAL A 34 3.35 12.53 -1.92
C VAL A 34 2.84 13.96 -2.19
N GLN A 35 1.94 14.46 -1.35
CA GLN A 35 1.46 15.84 -1.43
C GLN A 35 2.61 16.85 -1.25
N ALA A 36 3.46 16.66 -0.24
CA ALA A 36 4.61 17.53 -0.01
C ALA A 36 5.62 17.50 -1.17
N ILE A 37 5.83 16.33 -1.80
CA ILE A 37 6.63 16.21 -3.02
C ILE A 37 5.98 17.00 -4.16
N GLY A 38 4.66 16.93 -4.31
CA GLY A 38 3.90 17.71 -5.30
C GLY A 38 4.08 19.22 -5.11
N GLU A 39 3.93 19.71 -3.88
CA GLU A 39 4.15 21.12 -3.53
C GLU A 39 5.58 21.57 -3.84
N LEU A 40 6.58 20.77 -3.47
CA LEU A 40 7.98 21.05 -3.77
C LEU A 40 8.22 21.09 -5.28
N LYS A 41 7.72 20.11 -6.04
CA LYS A 41 7.86 20.10 -7.51
C LYS A 41 7.25 21.36 -8.14
N ALA A 42 6.07 21.78 -7.67
CA ALA A 42 5.41 22.99 -8.14
C ALA A 42 6.20 24.26 -7.79
N CYS A 43 6.79 24.33 -6.58
CA CYS A 43 7.60 25.46 -6.15
C CYS A 43 8.89 25.65 -6.97
N TYR A 44 9.42 24.58 -7.57
CA TYR A 44 10.68 24.58 -8.32
C TYR A 44 10.51 24.33 -9.83
N ASP A 45 9.28 24.43 -10.36
CA ASP A 45 8.95 24.16 -11.77
C ASP A 45 9.50 22.82 -12.31
N LEU A 46 9.56 21.80 -11.44
CA LEU A 46 10.04 20.48 -11.80
C LEU A 46 8.95 19.72 -12.55
N SER A 47 9.26 19.27 -13.76
CA SER A 47 8.36 18.44 -14.56
C SER A 47 7.97 17.15 -13.80
N ALA A 48 6.73 16.68 -13.99
CA ALA A 48 6.19 15.44 -13.41
C ALA A 48 6.88 14.14 -13.89
N VAL A 49 8.01 14.26 -14.60
CA VAL A 49 8.76 13.20 -15.28
C VAL A 49 9.56 12.38 -14.27
N TYR A 50 8.85 11.62 -13.44
CA TYR A 50 9.43 10.50 -12.69
C TYR A 50 8.81 9.15 -13.10
N VAL A 51 8.15 9.11 -14.26
CA VAL A 51 7.45 7.94 -14.83
C VAL A 51 8.38 6.73 -15.01
N THR A 52 9.66 6.94 -15.32
CA THR A 52 10.65 5.85 -15.45
C THR A 52 11.07 5.22 -14.12
N CYS A 53 10.96 5.93 -12.99
CA CYS A 53 11.24 5.35 -11.67
C CYS A 53 10.05 4.52 -11.17
N GLU A 54 8.83 4.86 -11.57
CA GLU A 54 7.63 4.13 -11.17
C GLU A 54 7.61 2.70 -11.70
N GLN A 55 7.91 2.49 -12.99
CA GLN A 55 7.88 1.13 -13.55
C GLN A 55 8.82 0.16 -12.84
N SER A 56 10.02 0.62 -12.47
CA SER A 56 10.98 -0.17 -11.69
C SER A 56 10.52 -0.41 -10.25
N LYS A 57 9.87 0.58 -9.63
CA LYS A 57 9.27 0.42 -8.29
C LYS A 57 8.11 -0.57 -8.29
N VAL A 58 7.26 -0.52 -9.30
CA VAL A 58 6.11 -1.44 -9.47
C VAL A 58 6.61 -2.87 -9.68
N ALA A 59 7.64 -3.07 -10.50
CA ALA A 59 8.25 -4.39 -10.68
C ALA A 59 8.81 -4.96 -9.36
N GLY A 60 9.48 -4.14 -8.56
CA GLY A 60 9.98 -4.56 -7.24
C GLY A 60 8.86 -4.92 -6.27
N LEU A 61 7.79 -4.12 -6.22
CA LEU A 61 6.65 -4.40 -5.35
C LEU A 61 5.88 -5.66 -5.80
N ARG A 62 5.72 -5.89 -7.11
CA ARG A 62 5.12 -7.14 -7.63
C ARG A 62 5.90 -8.36 -7.15
N GLN A 63 7.22 -8.30 -7.16
CA GLN A 63 8.05 -9.39 -6.66
C GLN A 63 7.85 -9.63 -5.16
N LEU A 64 7.80 -8.56 -4.36
CA LEU A 64 7.51 -8.67 -2.93
C LEU A 64 6.14 -9.32 -2.65
N PHE A 65 5.13 -9.04 -3.47
CA PHE A 65 3.83 -9.69 -3.34
C PHE A 65 3.89 -11.19 -3.66
N MET A 66 4.61 -11.57 -4.72
CA MET A 66 4.82 -12.98 -5.07
C MET A 66 5.54 -13.75 -3.95
N ASP A 67 6.52 -13.11 -3.30
CA ASP A 67 7.32 -13.73 -2.24
C ASP A 67 6.54 -13.90 -0.91
N ASN A 68 5.43 -13.17 -0.71
CA ASN A 68 4.70 -13.12 0.57
C ASN A 68 3.29 -13.73 0.50
N CYS A 69 3.06 -14.70 -0.40
CA CYS A 69 1.78 -15.40 -0.55
C CYS A 69 0.57 -14.48 -0.77
N PHE A 70 0.78 -13.32 -1.39
CA PHE A 70 -0.34 -12.46 -1.78
C PHE A 70 -1.01 -12.99 -3.04
N GLU A 71 -2.34 -12.85 -3.08
CA GLU A 71 -3.11 -13.20 -4.26
C GLU A 71 -2.77 -12.20 -5.41
N PRO A 72 -2.39 -12.69 -6.60
CA PRO A 72 -1.92 -11.84 -7.71
C PRO A 72 -2.89 -10.73 -8.13
N ASP A 73 -4.19 -11.02 -8.21
CA ASP A 73 -5.18 -10.02 -8.62
C ASP A 73 -5.35 -8.92 -7.56
N PHE A 74 -5.27 -9.28 -6.28
CA PHE A 74 -5.26 -8.31 -5.19
C PHE A 74 -4.01 -7.42 -5.21
N ALA A 75 -2.83 -8.02 -5.38
CA ALA A 75 -1.57 -7.28 -5.47
C ALA A 75 -1.61 -6.24 -6.60
N GLU A 76 -2.11 -6.65 -7.78
CA GLU A 76 -2.25 -5.78 -8.94
C GLU A 76 -3.25 -4.64 -8.70
N LYS A 77 -4.39 -4.93 -8.05
CA LYS A 77 -5.37 -3.89 -7.67
C LYS A 77 -4.79 -2.90 -6.66
N PHE A 78 -4.04 -3.39 -5.67
CA PHE A 78 -3.42 -2.55 -4.64
C PHE A 78 -2.32 -1.65 -5.23
N LEU A 79 -1.51 -2.19 -6.14
CA LEU A 79 -0.49 -1.41 -6.86
C LEU A 79 -1.13 -0.32 -7.71
N ASN A 80 -2.14 -0.67 -8.51
CA ASN A 80 -2.85 0.28 -9.35
C ASN A 80 -3.55 1.39 -8.53
N PHE A 81 -4.08 1.06 -7.35
CA PHE A 81 -4.65 2.05 -6.42
C PHE A 81 -3.58 3.03 -5.91
N THR A 82 -2.44 2.51 -5.47
CA THR A 82 -1.36 3.33 -4.89
C THR A 82 -0.76 4.26 -5.96
N ILE A 83 -0.45 3.73 -7.14
CA ILE A 83 0.09 4.49 -8.28
C ILE A 83 -0.88 5.58 -8.75
N ARG A 84 -2.16 5.24 -8.94
CA ARG A 84 -3.17 6.22 -9.39
C ARG A 84 -3.33 7.37 -8.38
N SER A 85 -3.19 7.07 -7.10
CA SER A 85 -3.32 8.05 -6.04
C SER A 85 -2.11 8.99 -5.93
N ASP A 86 -0.96 8.58 -6.49
CA ASP A 86 0.26 9.38 -6.58
C ASP A 86 0.32 10.28 -7.82
N LEU A 87 -0.65 10.14 -8.74
CA LEU A 87 -0.79 10.99 -9.92
C LEU A 87 -1.72 12.19 -9.58
N PRO A 88 -1.28 13.44 -9.79
CA PRO A 88 -2.11 14.62 -9.58
C PRO A 88 -3.31 14.68 -10.54
#